data_AF-F8PXU9-F1
#
_entry.id   AF-F8PXU9-F1
#
_cell.length_a   1.000
_cell.length_b   1.000
_cell.length_c   1.000
_cell.angle_alpha   90.00
_cell.angle_beta   90.00
_cell.angle_gamma   90.00
#
_symmetry.space_group_name_H-M   'P 1'
#
loop_
_entity.id
_entity.type
_entity.pdbx_description
1 polymer ?
#
loop_
_entity_poly.entity_id
_entity_poly.type
_entity_poly.pdbx_seq_one_letter_code
_entity_poly.pdbx_strand_id
1 'polypeptide(L)'
;MTVFSKLVPTVISAYILQTACALTFVPQANEKFYDLSGAIGFLTTTFVSLYYPTLKARFWDGIPMSFPPITSFAPRQLLVSAALGVWSVRLGSFLAMRAIKAGGDSRFDRIKHDPKKFTYYWMAQATWICLVGLPVYLTNALPAALHPPLGPRDYASVGLIAGSLMLEVLADRQKSAWRHRKDNKLHDEKFITRGLWSVSRHPNYVGEVGIWTGVWALSTASLQTAHYPIGSVVLAVASPVFTYLLTRYASGVPPLERAGDKKFGDDPKWQEYKRTVPIFFPWGGVQ
;
A
#
# COMPACT_ATOMS: atom_id res chain seq x y z
N MET A 1 1.24 11.69 27.85
CA MET A 1 1.37 10.46 27.03
C MET A 1 2.34 10.73 25.90
N THR A 2 3.33 9.86 25.70
CA THR A 2 4.29 10.00 24.59
C THR A 2 3.55 9.82 23.27
N VAL A 3 3.99 10.48 22.20
CA VAL A 3 3.28 10.43 20.90
C VAL A 3 3.17 8.99 20.37
N PHE A 4 4.15 8.14 20.67
CA PHE A 4 4.14 6.72 20.30
C PHE A 4 3.06 5.88 20.99
N SER A 5 2.65 6.22 22.23
CA SER A 5 1.59 5.47 22.91
C SER A 5 0.24 5.58 22.18
N LYS A 6 0.06 6.62 21.37
CA LYS A 6 -1.12 6.82 20.52
C LYS A 6 -1.14 5.92 19.27
N LEU A 7 -0.04 5.25 18.94
CA LEU A 7 0.00 4.28 17.85
C LEU A 7 -0.55 2.91 18.27
N VAL A 8 -0.44 2.57 19.55
CA VAL A 8 -0.86 1.26 20.09
C VAL A 8 -2.29 0.87 19.67
N PRO A 9 -3.31 1.74 19.81
CA PRO A 9 -4.67 1.40 19.39
C PRO A 9 -4.80 1.18 17.89
N THR A 10 -4.04 1.93 17.10
CA THR A 10 -4.01 1.79 15.65
C THR A 10 -3.45 0.42 15.27
N VAL A 11 -2.30 0.03 15.84
CA VAL A 11 -1.70 -1.29 15.64
C VAL A 11 -2.65 -2.41 16.09
N ILE A 12 -3.21 -2.30 17.29
CA ILE A 12 -4.17 -3.29 17.83
C ILE A 12 -5.36 -3.43 16.88
N SER A 13 -5.91 -2.33 16.36
CA SER A 13 -7.05 -2.40 15.43
C SER A 13 -6.73 -3.15 14.13
N ALA A 14 -5.49 -3.05 13.62
CA ALA A 14 -5.04 -3.82 12.45
C ALA A 14 -5.05 -5.33 12.73
N TYR A 15 -4.46 -5.74 13.87
CA TYR A 15 -4.39 -7.16 14.26
C TYR A 15 -5.76 -7.73 14.65
N ILE A 16 -6.64 -6.96 15.30
CA ILE A 16 -8.01 -7.39 15.59
C ILE A 16 -8.75 -7.67 14.29
N LEU A 17 -8.71 -6.75 13.33
CA LEU A 17 -9.41 -6.94 12.06
C LEU A 17 -8.89 -8.18 11.32
N GLN A 18 -7.57 -8.30 11.16
CA GLN A 18 -7.01 -9.44 10.42
C GLN A 18 -7.20 -10.77 11.16
N THR A 19 -7.26 -10.74 12.50
CA THR A 19 -7.59 -11.94 13.30
C THR A 19 -9.04 -12.34 13.06
N ALA A 20 -9.98 -11.39 13.06
CA ALA A 20 -11.39 -11.67 12.77
C ALA A 20 -11.57 -12.24 11.35
N CYS A 21 -10.87 -11.68 10.36
CA CYS A 21 -10.85 -12.22 9.00
C CYS A 21 -10.22 -13.62 8.95
N ALA A 22 -9.09 -13.84 9.62
CA ALA A 22 -8.46 -15.16 9.68
C ALA A 22 -9.38 -16.22 10.30
N LEU A 23 -10.04 -15.90 11.43
CA LEU A 23 -10.98 -16.80 12.09
C LEU A 23 -12.17 -17.18 11.20
N THR A 24 -12.58 -16.28 10.31
CA THR A 24 -13.69 -16.54 9.37
C THR A 24 -13.22 -17.32 8.14
N PHE A 25 -12.11 -16.92 7.52
CA PHE A 25 -11.72 -17.38 6.19
C PHE A 25 -10.73 -18.54 6.18
N VAL A 26 -9.90 -18.70 7.23
CA VAL A 26 -8.96 -19.82 7.32
C VAL A 26 -9.69 -21.17 7.40
N PRO A 27 -10.75 -21.36 8.22
CA PRO A 27 -11.49 -22.62 8.25
C PRO A 27 -12.16 -22.96 6.93
N GLN A 28 -12.46 -21.94 6.11
CA GLN A 28 -13.10 -22.09 4.80
C GLN A 28 -12.11 -22.26 3.65
N ALA A 29 -10.79 -22.19 3.93
CA ALA A 29 -9.73 -22.12 2.91
C ALA A 29 -10.02 -21.07 1.83
N ASN A 30 -10.59 -19.92 2.21
CA ASN A 30 -11.11 -18.90 1.29
C ASN A 30 -10.20 -17.66 1.26
N GLU A 31 -9.45 -17.48 0.18
CA GLU A 31 -8.53 -16.36 -0.01
C GLU A 31 -9.15 -15.14 -0.72
N LYS A 32 -10.38 -15.26 -1.24
CA LYS A 32 -10.94 -14.27 -2.20
C LYS A 32 -11.03 -12.86 -1.64
N PHE A 33 -11.16 -12.74 -0.32
CA PHE A 33 -11.31 -11.46 0.38
C PHE A 33 -10.02 -10.97 1.04
N TYR A 34 -8.90 -11.69 0.89
CA TYR A 34 -7.64 -11.34 1.54
C TYR A 34 -7.19 -9.91 1.21
N ASP A 35 -7.11 -9.55 -0.09
CA ASP A 35 -6.67 -8.21 -0.48
C ASP A 35 -7.71 -7.12 -0.07
N LEU A 36 -9.00 -7.44 -0.07
CA LEU A 36 -10.07 -6.53 0.36
C LEU A 36 -9.98 -6.24 1.88
N SER A 37 -9.76 -7.28 2.70
CA SER A 37 -9.53 -7.14 4.13
C SER A 37 -8.30 -6.29 4.44
N GLY A 38 -7.26 -6.38 3.59
CA GLY A 38 -6.11 -5.48 3.66
C GLY A 38 -6.49 -4.01 3.45
N ALA A 39 -7.25 -3.73 2.39
CA ALA A 39 -7.72 -2.38 2.08
C ALA A 39 -8.62 -1.80 3.18
N ILE A 40 -9.56 -2.60 3.68
CA ILE A 40 -10.38 -2.23 4.84
C ILE A 40 -9.49 -1.95 6.05
N GLY A 41 -8.46 -2.78 6.27
CA GLY A 41 -7.50 -2.58 7.36
C GLY A 41 -6.76 -1.25 7.30
N PHE A 42 -6.33 -0.80 6.13
CA PHE A 42 -5.75 0.53 5.96
C PHE A 42 -6.75 1.66 6.28
N LEU A 43 -8.01 1.52 5.86
CA LEU A 43 -9.05 2.52 6.12
C LEU A 43 -9.43 2.58 7.61
N THR A 44 -9.62 1.42 8.24
CA THR A 44 -10.00 1.33 9.67
C THR A 44 -8.90 1.83 10.58
N THR A 45 -7.63 1.46 10.31
CA THR A 45 -6.49 1.95 11.08
C THR A 45 -6.29 3.46 10.91
N THR A 46 -6.48 4.00 9.71
CA THR A 46 -6.45 5.45 9.47
C THR A 46 -7.55 6.15 10.27
N PHE A 47 -8.78 5.63 10.22
CA PHE A 47 -9.90 6.15 11.02
C PHE A 47 -9.59 6.11 12.52
N VAL A 48 -9.12 4.97 13.04
CA VAL A 48 -8.73 4.83 14.45
C VAL A 48 -7.63 5.82 14.80
N SER A 49 -6.61 6.00 13.96
CA SER A 49 -5.50 6.93 14.24
C SER A 49 -5.94 8.39 14.38
N LEU A 50 -6.97 8.82 13.64
CA LEU A 50 -7.54 10.18 13.74
C LEU A 50 -8.48 10.33 14.94
N TYR A 51 -9.32 9.33 15.16
CA TYR A 51 -10.46 9.43 16.08
C TYR A 51 -10.26 8.72 17.42
N TYR A 52 -9.12 8.08 17.66
CA TYR A 52 -8.87 7.32 18.89
C TYR A 52 -9.16 8.11 20.19
N PRO A 53 -8.77 9.40 20.34
CA PRO A 53 -9.11 10.17 21.54
C PRO A 53 -10.63 10.23 21.79
N THR A 54 -11.42 10.46 20.74
CA THR A 54 -12.88 10.46 20.82
C THR A 54 -13.46 9.07 21.04
N LEU A 55 -12.91 8.04 20.38
CA LEU A 55 -13.32 6.65 20.58
C LEU A 55 -13.10 6.21 22.03
N LYS A 56 -11.93 6.53 22.61
CA LYS A 56 -11.61 6.23 24.00
C LYS A 56 -12.55 7.00 24.94
N ALA A 57 -12.67 8.32 24.76
CA ALA A 57 -13.54 9.14 25.62
C ALA A 57 -14.97 8.61 25.63
N ARG A 58 -15.52 8.28 24.46
CA ARG A 58 -16.91 7.84 24.31
C ARG A 58 -17.17 6.41 24.79
N PHE A 59 -16.33 5.46 24.38
CA PHE A 59 -16.60 4.04 24.61
C PHE A 59 -15.90 3.46 25.84
N TRP A 60 -14.80 4.06 26.28
CA TRP A 60 -14.05 3.58 27.44
C TRP A 60 -14.30 4.45 28.67
N ASP A 61 -14.19 5.77 28.51
CA ASP A 61 -14.32 6.71 29.63
C ASP A 61 -15.80 7.13 29.87
N GLY A 62 -16.72 6.72 29.00
CA GLY A 62 -18.16 7.00 29.13
C GLY A 62 -18.55 8.47 28.93
N ILE A 63 -17.65 9.29 28.39
CA ILE A 63 -17.85 10.72 28.19
C ILE A 63 -18.61 10.94 26.87
N PRO A 64 -19.81 11.56 26.89
CA PRO A 64 -20.57 11.84 25.68
C PRO A 64 -19.86 12.91 24.85
N MET A 65 -19.03 12.46 23.91
CA MET A 65 -18.28 13.30 22.98
C MET A 65 -18.72 13.02 21.55
N SER A 66 -19.09 14.07 20.82
CA SER A 66 -19.37 14.00 19.39
C SER A 66 -18.09 13.79 18.59
N PHE A 67 -18.18 13.08 17.48
CA PHE A 67 -17.06 12.96 16.55
C PHE A 67 -16.72 14.34 15.97
N PRO A 68 -15.44 14.77 16.06
CA PRO A 68 -15.06 16.04 15.50
C PRO A 68 -15.18 16.01 13.97
N PRO A 69 -15.61 17.11 13.33
CA PRO A 69 -15.72 17.16 11.88
C PRO A 69 -14.33 17.03 11.25
N ILE A 70 -14.26 16.55 10.00
CA ILE A 70 -12.99 16.37 9.28
C ILE A 70 -12.20 17.68 9.18
N THR A 71 -12.89 18.82 9.12
CA THR A 71 -12.30 20.17 9.08
C THR A 71 -11.54 20.56 10.35
N SER A 72 -11.70 19.82 11.45
CA SER A 72 -10.95 20.06 12.70
C SER A 72 -9.53 19.51 12.69
N PHE A 73 -9.19 18.64 11.74
CA PHE A 73 -7.84 18.08 11.61
C PHE A 73 -6.93 19.01 10.82
N ALA A 74 -5.63 18.91 11.07
CA ALA A 74 -4.65 19.71 10.35
C ALA A 74 -4.65 19.34 8.85
N PRO A 75 -4.41 20.30 7.93
CA PRO A 75 -4.39 20.04 6.49
C PRO A 75 -3.50 18.87 6.10
N ARG A 76 -2.35 18.73 6.75
CA ARG A 76 -1.41 17.63 6.51
C ARG A 76 -1.97 16.26 6.90
N GLN A 77 -2.67 16.15 8.04
CA GLN A 77 -3.34 14.92 8.46
C GLN A 77 -4.37 14.48 7.41
N LEU A 78 -5.13 15.45 6.89
CA LEU A 78 -6.11 15.20 5.83
C LEU A 78 -5.46 14.75 4.53
N LEU A 79 -4.37 15.40 4.11
CA LEU A 79 -3.67 15.04 2.87
C LEU A 79 -3.05 13.64 2.94
N VAL A 80 -2.35 13.29 4.02
CA VAL A 80 -1.74 11.94 4.16
C VAL A 80 -2.81 10.85 4.30
N SER A 81 -3.90 11.13 5.02
CA SER A 81 -5.00 10.18 5.19
C SER A 81 -5.80 10.00 3.90
N ALA A 82 -6.01 11.07 3.14
CA ALA A 82 -6.64 11.02 1.83
C ALA A 82 -5.77 10.26 0.81
N ALA A 83 -4.46 10.49 0.80
CA ALA A 83 -3.54 9.76 -0.06
C ALA A 83 -3.61 8.25 0.18
N LEU A 84 -3.55 7.83 1.45
CA LEU A 84 -3.71 6.42 1.85
C LEU A 84 -5.10 5.89 1.51
N GLY A 85 -6.15 6.65 1.77
CA GLY A 85 -7.53 6.25 1.48
C GLY A 85 -7.79 6.04 -0.01
N VAL A 86 -7.38 6.99 -0.85
CA VAL A 86 -7.49 6.90 -2.31
C VAL A 86 -6.70 5.71 -2.84
N TRP A 87 -5.44 5.55 -2.40
CA TRP A 87 -4.62 4.40 -2.77
C TRP A 87 -5.26 3.08 -2.35
N SER A 88 -5.74 2.97 -1.10
CA SER A 88 -6.33 1.76 -0.55
C SER A 88 -7.61 1.36 -1.29
N VAL A 89 -8.52 2.31 -1.51
CA VAL A 89 -9.76 2.05 -2.25
C VAL A 89 -9.45 1.63 -3.69
N ARG A 90 -8.52 2.32 -4.37
CA ARG A 90 -8.12 2.01 -5.74
C ARG A 90 -7.50 0.62 -5.85
N LEU A 91 -6.47 0.34 -5.05
CA LEU A 91 -5.73 -0.91 -5.13
C LEU A 91 -6.58 -2.08 -4.62
N GLY A 92 -7.26 -1.91 -3.50
CA GLY A 92 -8.14 -2.90 -2.90
C GLY A 92 -9.28 -3.32 -3.81
N SER A 93 -10.00 -2.36 -4.41
CA SER A 93 -11.06 -2.67 -5.37
C SER A 93 -10.54 -3.38 -6.61
N PHE A 94 -9.41 -2.93 -7.17
CA PHE A 94 -8.79 -3.56 -8.33
C PHE A 94 -8.38 -5.01 -8.05
N LEU A 95 -7.73 -5.28 -6.91
CA LEU A 95 -7.30 -6.61 -6.53
C LEU A 95 -8.48 -7.53 -6.20
N ALA A 96 -9.48 -7.04 -5.46
CA ALA A 96 -10.67 -7.81 -5.12
C ALA A 96 -11.46 -8.22 -6.36
N MET A 97 -11.72 -7.27 -7.29
CA MET A 97 -12.40 -7.57 -8.56
C MET A 97 -11.63 -8.62 -9.37
N ARG A 98 -10.30 -8.53 -9.39
CA ARG A 98 -9.44 -9.50 -10.07
C ARG A 98 -9.53 -10.89 -9.45
N ALA A 99 -9.44 -10.99 -8.12
CA ALA A 99 -9.51 -12.27 -7.41
C ALA A 99 -10.88 -12.94 -7.59
N ILE A 100 -11.97 -12.16 -7.50
CA ILE A 100 -13.34 -12.67 -7.72
C ILE A 100 -13.49 -13.19 -9.15
N LYS A 101 -13.05 -12.41 -10.16
CA LYS A 101 -13.15 -12.81 -11.57
C LYS A 101 -12.28 -14.03 -11.91
N ALA A 102 -11.11 -14.15 -11.29
CA ALA A 102 -10.20 -15.29 -11.50
C ALA A 102 -10.58 -16.54 -10.68
N GLY A 103 -11.59 -16.45 -9.80
CA GLY A 103 -12.01 -17.56 -8.93
C GLY A 103 -11.11 -17.78 -7.71
N GLY A 104 -10.14 -16.90 -7.46
CA GLY A 104 -9.14 -17.01 -6.40
C GLY A 104 -7.85 -16.28 -6.76
N ASP A 105 -6.85 -16.41 -5.90
CA ASP A 105 -5.52 -15.88 -6.18
C ASP A 105 -4.49 -17.02 -6.08
N SER A 106 -3.80 -17.27 -7.20
CA SER A 106 -2.81 -18.34 -7.34
C SER A 106 -1.67 -18.31 -6.30
N ARG A 107 -1.44 -17.15 -5.65
CA ARG A 107 -0.50 -17.03 -4.53
C ARG A 107 -0.89 -17.95 -3.36
N PHE A 108 -2.19 -18.21 -3.19
CA PHE A 108 -2.72 -18.94 -2.05
C PHE A 108 -2.99 -20.43 -2.31
N ASP A 109 -2.94 -20.90 -3.56
CA ASP A 109 -3.34 -22.27 -3.94
C ASP A 109 -2.67 -23.36 -3.12
N ARG A 110 -1.39 -23.18 -2.79
CA ARG A 110 -0.58 -24.15 -2.01
C ARG A 110 -0.63 -23.94 -0.50
N ILE A 111 -1.17 -22.81 -0.03
CA ILE A 111 -1.11 -22.43 1.40
C ILE A 111 -2.48 -22.39 2.06
N LYS A 112 -3.57 -22.19 1.31
CA LYS A 112 -4.92 -22.04 1.88
C LYS A 112 -5.45 -23.27 2.61
N HIS A 113 -4.92 -24.46 2.28
CA HIS A 113 -5.25 -25.73 2.93
C HIS A 113 -4.38 -26.04 4.15
N ASP A 114 -3.37 -25.20 4.45
CA ASP A 114 -2.53 -25.31 5.66
C ASP A 114 -2.93 -24.17 6.61
N PRO A 115 -3.75 -24.42 7.65
CA PRO A 115 -4.29 -23.37 8.52
C PRO A 115 -3.22 -22.52 9.19
N LYS A 116 -2.08 -23.12 9.55
CA LYS A 116 -0.97 -22.41 10.21
C LYS A 116 -0.33 -21.43 9.24
N LYS A 117 0.01 -21.89 8.03
CA LYS A 117 0.58 -21.02 7.00
C LYS A 117 -0.42 -19.96 6.55
N PHE A 118 -1.68 -20.32 6.37
CA PHE A 118 -2.68 -19.35 5.93
C PHE A 118 -2.89 -18.25 6.98
N THR A 119 -2.99 -18.60 8.26
CA THR A 119 -3.07 -17.62 9.38
C THR A 119 -1.86 -16.70 9.42
N TYR A 120 -0.65 -17.21 9.14
CA TYR A 120 0.56 -16.38 9.06
C TYR A 120 0.43 -15.27 8.01
N TYR A 121 -0.19 -15.54 6.85
CA TYR A 121 -0.41 -14.51 5.83
C TYR A 121 -1.34 -13.39 6.35
N TRP A 122 -2.43 -13.72 7.03
CA TRP A 122 -3.32 -12.73 7.64
C TRP A 122 -2.59 -11.85 8.67
N MET A 123 -1.72 -12.44 9.50
CA MET A 123 -0.92 -11.68 10.46
C MET A 123 0.17 -10.85 9.78
N ALA A 124 0.80 -11.38 8.72
CA ALA A 124 1.73 -10.62 7.90
C ALA A 124 1.04 -9.42 7.23
N GLN A 125 -0.24 -9.55 6.87
CA GLN A 125 -1.05 -8.45 6.35
C GLN A 125 -1.29 -7.36 7.41
N ALA A 126 -1.56 -7.73 8.67
CA ALA A 126 -1.66 -6.76 9.77
C ALA A 126 -0.35 -5.99 9.96
N THR A 127 0.80 -6.70 9.94
CA THR A 127 2.13 -6.10 10.00
C THR A 127 2.37 -5.16 8.82
N TRP A 128 1.98 -5.58 7.61
CA TRP A 128 2.11 -4.75 6.40
C TRP A 128 1.32 -3.45 6.52
N ILE A 129 0.06 -3.51 6.98
CA ILE A 129 -0.78 -2.32 7.23
C ILE A 129 -0.11 -1.35 8.21
N CYS A 130 0.52 -1.88 9.26
CA CYS A 130 1.20 -1.09 10.26
C CYS A 130 2.46 -0.40 9.70
N LEU A 131 3.31 -1.16 8.99
CA LEU A 131 4.59 -0.65 8.47
C LEU A 131 4.38 0.38 7.36
N VAL A 132 3.47 0.09 6.43
CA VAL A 132 3.24 0.95 5.27
C VAL A 132 2.45 2.21 5.66
N GLY A 133 1.44 2.08 6.53
CA GLY A 133 0.69 3.23 7.03
C GLY A 133 1.40 4.06 8.11
N LEU A 134 2.57 3.63 8.59
CA LEU A 134 3.31 4.26 9.68
C LEU A 134 3.45 5.80 9.59
N PRO A 135 3.88 6.42 8.46
CA PRO A 135 3.95 7.87 8.33
C PRO A 135 2.59 8.57 8.53
N VAL A 136 1.49 7.93 8.11
CA VAL A 136 0.13 8.44 8.30
C VAL A 136 -0.23 8.41 9.78
N TYR A 137 -0.05 7.26 10.44
CA TYR A 137 -0.42 7.10 11.84
C TYR A 137 0.40 7.98 12.76
N LEU A 138 1.70 8.15 12.47
CA LEU A 138 2.53 9.12 13.17
C LEU A 138 1.97 10.53 12.96
N THR A 139 1.74 10.96 11.72
CA THR A 139 1.15 12.29 11.46
C THR A 139 -0.18 12.51 12.21
N ASN A 140 -1.02 11.49 12.28
CA ASN A 140 -2.33 11.55 12.94
C ASN A 140 -2.23 11.56 14.48
N ALA A 141 -1.16 11.01 15.06
CA ALA A 141 -0.93 11.01 16.50
C ALA A 141 -0.63 12.42 17.07
N LEU A 142 -0.12 13.34 16.23
CA LEU A 142 0.12 14.73 16.61
C LEU A 142 -1.20 15.53 16.58
N PRO A 143 -1.60 16.19 17.69
CA PRO A 143 -2.78 17.06 17.73
C PRO A 143 -2.75 18.14 16.65
N ALA A 144 -3.91 18.45 16.06
CA ALA A 144 -4.05 19.37 14.93
C ALA A 144 -3.37 20.74 15.18
N ALA A 145 -3.53 21.31 16.37
CA ALA A 145 -2.96 22.60 16.76
C ALA A 145 -1.42 22.64 16.81
N LEU A 146 -0.76 21.48 16.84
CA LEU A 146 0.70 21.36 16.93
C LEU A 146 1.35 21.09 15.56
N HIS A 147 0.55 20.99 14.49
CA HIS A 147 1.09 20.83 13.14
C HIS A 147 1.68 22.15 12.63
N PRO A 148 2.89 22.13 12.08
CA PRO A 148 3.41 23.28 11.34
C PRO A 148 2.52 23.59 10.12
N PRO A 149 2.47 24.87 9.69
CA PRO A 149 1.79 25.24 8.45
C PRO A 149 2.37 24.48 7.25
N LEU A 150 1.58 24.36 6.18
CA LEU A 150 2.06 23.74 4.94
C LEU A 150 3.16 24.61 4.32
N GLY A 151 4.25 23.97 3.93
CA GLY A 151 5.38 24.60 3.25
C GLY A 151 5.61 24.03 1.85
N PRO A 152 6.59 24.58 1.10
CA PRO A 152 6.91 24.17 -0.27
C PRO A 152 7.16 22.67 -0.43
N ARG A 153 7.82 22.05 0.56
CA ARG A 153 8.07 20.60 0.60
C ARG A 153 6.78 19.79 0.56
N ASP A 154 5.71 20.29 1.15
CA ASP A 154 4.45 19.58 1.28
C ASP A 154 3.72 19.54 -0.05
N TYR A 155 3.72 20.67 -0.76
CA TYR A 155 3.21 20.75 -2.12
C TYR A 155 4.02 19.86 -3.08
N ALA A 156 5.36 19.85 -2.96
CA ALA A 156 6.20 18.93 -3.73
C ALA A 156 5.88 17.46 -3.41
N SER A 157 5.64 17.13 -2.14
CA SER A 157 5.28 15.77 -1.71
C SER A 157 3.91 15.35 -2.24
N VAL A 158 2.91 16.25 -2.21
CA VAL A 158 1.60 16.03 -2.83
C VAL A 158 1.73 15.83 -4.34
N GLY A 159 2.57 16.62 -5.02
CA GLY A 159 2.89 16.45 -6.42
C GLY A 159 3.51 15.08 -6.72
N LEU A 160 4.44 14.62 -5.87
CA LEU A 160 5.04 13.28 -5.99
C LEU A 160 3.99 12.18 -5.79
N ILE A 161 3.11 12.29 -4.79
CA ILE A 161 2.01 11.33 -4.56
C ILE A 161 1.11 11.26 -5.79
N ALA A 162 0.64 12.42 -6.27
CA ALA A 162 -0.28 12.49 -7.41
C ALA A 162 0.37 11.94 -8.69
N GLY A 163 1.59 12.35 -9.00
CA GLY A 163 2.33 11.85 -10.17
C GLY A 163 2.60 10.35 -10.09
N SER A 164 2.92 9.83 -8.91
CA SER A 164 3.16 8.40 -8.70
C SER A 164 1.87 7.57 -8.81
N LEU A 165 0.77 8.08 -8.28
CA LEU A 165 -0.56 7.47 -8.44
C LEU A 165 -1.00 7.48 -9.92
N MET A 166 -0.74 8.56 -10.66
CA MET A 166 -1.00 8.62 -12.09
C MET A 166 -0.16 7.58 -12.85
N LEU A 167 1.14 7.45 -12.53
CA LEU A 167 2.01 6.44 -13.12
C LEU A 167 1.47 5.02 -12.89
N GLU A 168 1.09 4.70 -11.65
CA GLU A 168 0.50 3.40 -11.29
C GLU A 168 -0.79 3.12 -12.05
N VAL A 169 -1.72 4.08 -12.07
CA VAL A 169 -3.00 3.96 -12.77
C VAL A 169 -2.81 3.78 -14.27
N LEU A 170 -1.92 4.56 -14.89
CA LEU A 170 -1.64 4.45 -16.33
C LEU A 170 -0.97 3.11 -16.67
N ALA A 171 -0.02 2.65 -15.87
CA ALA A 171 0.65 1.37 -16.06
C ALA A 171 -0.34 0.19 -16.03
N ASP A 172 -1.23 0.18 -15.03
CA ASP A 172 -2.24 -0.88 -14.89
C ASP A 172 -3.32 -0.80 -15.98
N ARG A 173 -3.72 0.41 -16.39
CA ARG A 173 -4.64 0.60 -17.51
C ARG A 173 -4.04 0.11 -18.82
N GLN A 174 -2.77 0.45 -19.12
CA GLN A 174 -2.05 -0.06 -20.29
C GLN A 174 -2.00 -1.59 -20.30
N LYS A 175 -1.64 -2.21 -19.16
CA LYS A 175 -1.57 -3.67 -19.04
C LYS A 175 -2.95 -4.35 -19.19
N SER A 176 -4.00 -3.72 -18.65
CA SER A 176 -5.35 -4.27 -18.70
C SER A 176 -5.95 -4.13 -20.10
N ALA A 177 -5.75 -2.99 -20.76
CA ALA A 177 -6.17 -2.79 -22.15
C ALA A 177 -5.44 -3.72 -23.11
N TRP A 178 -4.12 -3.90 -22.93
CA TRP A 178 -3.34 -4.87 -23.70
C TRP A 178 -3.86 -6.30 -23.53
N ARG A 179 -4.12 -6.74 -22.29
CA ARG A 179 -4.70 -8.07 -22.04
C ARG A 179 -6.07 -8.24 -22.69
N HIS A 180 -6.95 -7.25 -22.56
CA HIS A 180 -8.28 -7.30 -23.17
C HIS A 180 -8.22 -7.39 -24.70
N ARG A 181 -7.30 -6.66 -25.35
CA ARG A 181 -7.07 -6.76 -26.79
C ARG A 181 -6.54 -8.13 -27.21
N LYS A 182 -5.64 -8.72 -26.41
CA LYS A 182 -5.14 -10.08 -26.60
C LYS A 182 -6.26 -11.12 -26.50
N ASP A 183 -7.11 -11.02 -25.49
CA ASP A 183 -8.24 -11.94 -25.27
C ASP A 183 -9.25 -11.88 -26.43
N ASN A 184 -9.42 -10.69 -27.03
CA ASN A 184 -10.23 -10.48 -28.23
C ASN A 184 -9.49 -10.77 -29.55
N LYS A 185 -8.31 -11.41 -29.50
CA LYS A 185 -7.50 -11.78 -30.68
C LYS A 185 -7.16 -10.60 -31.60
N LEU A 186 -7.03 -9.40 -31.05
CA LEU A 186 -6.68 -8.19 -31.81
C LEU A 186 -5.16 -8.02 -32.01
N HIS A 187 -4.35 -8.85 -31.35
CA HIS A 187 -2.90 -8.97 -31.57
C HIS A 187 -2.37 -10.28 -30.96
N ASP A 188 -1.21 -10.72 -31.43
CA ASP A 188 -0.54 -11.96 -30.98
C ASP A 188 0.71 -11.71 -30.12
N GLU A 189 0.93 -10.46 -29.67
CA GLU A 189 2.05 -10.13 -28.77
C GLU A 189 2.03 -11.03 -27.51
N LYS A 190 3.20 -11.62 -27.18
CA LYS A 190 3.32 -12.56 -26.06
C LYS A 190 3.28 -11.87 -24.70
N PHE A 191 3.91 -10.71 -24.60
CA PHE A 191 4.00 -9.84 -23.42
C PHE A 191 3.99 -8.37 -23.85
N ILE A 192 3.62 -7.47 -22.94
CA ILE A 192 3.57 -6.03 -23.19
C ILE A 192 4.98 -5.43 -23.13
N THR A 193 5.35 -4.64 -24.14
CA THR A 193 6.65 -3.95 -24.23
C THR A 193 6.52 -2.48 -24.62
N ARG A 194 5.30 -1.94 -24.67
CA ARG A 194 5.00 -0.59 -25.16
C ARG A 194 4.50 0.32 -24.03
N GLY A 195 4.57 1.63 -24.24
CA GLY A 195 4.15 2.62 -23.26
C GLY A 195 5.09 2.64 -22.06
N LEU A 196 4.55 2.71 -20.85
CA LEU A 196 5.36 2.73 -19.62
C LEU A 196 6.16 1.44 -19.43
N TRP A 197 5.67 0.33 -19.99
CA TRP A 197 6.33 -0.96 -19.97
C TRP A 197 7.59 -1.01 -20.86
N SER A 198 7.78 -0.03 -21.77
CA SER A 198 9.05 0.11 -22.51
C SER A 198 10.15 0.82 -21.71
N VAL A 199 9.77 1.53 -20.65
CA VAL A 199 10.67 2.35 -19.82
C VAL A 199 11.10 1.59 -18.56
N SER A 200 10.16 0.85 -17.96
CA SER A 200 10.36 0.03 -16.78
C SER A 200 9.59 -1.27 -16.94
N ARG A 201 10.15 -2.40 -16.54
CA ARG A 201 9.43 -3.69 -16.58
C ARG A 201 8.28 -3.73 -15.57
N HIS A 202 8.32 -2.90 -14.53
CA HIS A 202 7.29 -2.82 -13.49
C HIS A 202 6.95 -1.38 -13.13
N PRO A 203 6.39 -0.59 -14.05
CA PRO A 203 6.14 0.84 -13.85
C PRO A 203 5.07 1.12 -12.79
N ASN A 204 4.15 0.18 -12.57
CA ASN A 204 3.15 0.27 -11.51
C ASN A 204 3.79 0.20 -10.11
N TYR A 205 4.78 -0.65 -9.89
CA TYR A 205 5.50 -0.71 -8.60
C TYR A 205 6.41 0.49 -8.37
N VAL A 206 6.95 1.10 -9.43
CA VAL A 206 7.63 2.41 -9.32
C VAL A 206 6.65 3.47 -8.79
N GLY A 207 5.42 3.48 -9.31
CA GLY A 207 4.34 4.32 -8.79
C GLY A 207 4.04 4.05 -7.32
N GLU A 208 3.91 2.78 -6.93
CA GLU A 208 3.64 2.40 -5.54
C GLU A 208 4.74 2.89 -4.58
N VAL A 209 6.01 2.68 -4.91
CA VAL A 209 7.14 3.18 -4.11
C VAL A 209 7.15 4.72 -4.06
N GLY A 210 6.83 5.39 -5.18
CA GLY A 210 6.73 6.85 -5.25
C GLY A 210 5.62 7.43 -4.37
N ILE A 211 4.45 6.78 -4.31
CA ILE A 211 3.34 7.17 -3.42
C ILE A 211 3.82 7.16 -1.97
N TRP A 212 4.39 6.05 -1.51
CA TRP A 212 4.82 5.92 -0.11
C TRP A 212 6.01 6.82 0.23
N THR A 213 6.88 7.10 -0.75
CA THR A 213 7.95 8.09 -0.61
C THR A 213 7.37 9.50 -0.44
N GLY A 214 6.35 9.85 -1.22
CA GLY A 214 5.64 11.12 -1.09
C GLY A 214 4.86 11.25 0.22
N VAL A 215 4.18 10.19 0.66
CA VAL A 215 3.47 10.17 1.96
C VAL A 215 4.45 10.34 3.12
N TRP A 216 5.58 9.64 3.09
CA TRP A 216 6.66 9.84 4.05
C TRP A 216 7.18 11.29 4.01
N ALA A 217 7.51 11.82 2.83
CA ALA A 217 8.00 13.18 2.66
C ALA A 217 7.02 14.22 3.22
N LEU A 218 5.72 14.04 2.98
CA LEU A 218 4.65 14.91 3.48
C LEU A 218 4.48 14.84 5.01
N SER A 219 4.74 13.68 5.63
CA SER A 219 4.64 13.52 7.09
C SER A 219 5.75 14.24 7.86
N THR A 220 6.92 14.41 7.25
CA THR A 220 8.16 14.78 7.97
C THR A 220 8.08 16.05 8.79
N ALA A 221 7.41 17.09 8.31
CA ALA A 221 7.29 18.36 9.04
C ALA A 221 6.61 18.17 10.42
N SER A 222 5.59 17.31 10.51
CA SER A 222 4.97 16.96 11.79
C SER A 222 5.90 16.15 12.69
N LEU A 223 6.70 15.27 12.10
CA LEU A 223 7.64 14.39 12.81
C LEU A 223 8.91 15.10 13.28
N GLN A 224 9.16 16.32 12.81
CA GLN A 224 10.28 17.17 13.21
C GLN A 224 9.91 18.17 14.32
N THR A 225 8.65 18.16 14.77
CA THR A 225 8.22 19.00 15.91
C THR A 225 8.87 18.53 17.21
N ALA A 226 8.95 19.42 18.21
CA ALA A 226 9.52 19.12 19.53
C ALA A 226 8.78 18.00 20.31
N HIS A 227 7.60 17.59 19.84
CA HIS A 227 6.81 16.51 20.44
C HIS A 227 7.26 15.11 20.02
N TYR A 228 8.13 15.02 19.01
CA TYR A 228 8.75 13.77 18.58
C TYR A 228 10.20 13.67 19.01
N PRO A 229 10.67 12.47 19.41
CA PRO A 229 12.09 12.23 19.58
C PRO A 229 12.86 12.41 18.27
N ILE A 230 14.11 12.84 18.41
CA ILE A 230 15.07 12.91 17.31
C ILE A 230 15.14 11.54 16.63
N GLY A 231 14.99 11.52 15.30
CA GLY A 231 14.98 10.28 14.51
C GLY A 231 13.59 9.73 14.16
N SER A 232 12.49 10.32 14.63
CA SER A 232 11.13 9.89 14.26
C SER A 232 10.88 9.92 12.74
N VAL A 233 11.53 10.84 12.03
CA VAL A 233 11.54 10.87 10.55
C VAL A 233 12.17 9.62 9.96
N VAL A 234 13.28 9.13 10.55
CA VAL A 234 13.99 7.92 10.11
C VAL A 234 13.13 6.69 10.35
N LEU A 235 12.40 6.64 11.47
CA LEU A 235 11.44 5.56 11.72
C LEU A 235 10.35 5.53 10.63
N ALA A 236 9.84 6.70 10.22
CA ALA A 236 8.82 6.78 9.17
C ALA A 236 9.34 6.38 7.77
N VAL A 237 10.65 6.45 7.51
CA VAL A 237 11.28 5.93 6.26
C VAL A 237 11.03 4.43 6.08
N ALA A 238 10.75 3.70 7.18
CA ALA A 238 10.44 2.28 7.11
C ALA A 238 9.30 1.96 6.13
N SER A 239 8.32 2.86 5.94
CA SER A 239 7.21 2.65 4.99
C SER A 239 7.70 2.53 3.53
N PRO A 240 8.28 3.57 2.90
CA PRO A 240 8.75 3.45 1.51
C PRO A 240 9.87 2.42 1.33
N VAL A 241 10.76 2.24 2.32
CA VAL A 241 11.82 1.22 2.24
C VAL A 241 11.22 -0.18 2.28
N PHE A 242 10.27 -0.44 3.18
CA PHE A 242 9.58 -1.73 3.25
C PHE A 242 8.81 -2.01 1.96
N THR A 243 8.07 -1.02 1.42
CA THR A 243 7.38 -1.16 0.14
C THR A 243 8.35 -1.50 -0.99
N TYR A 244 9.49 -0.79 -1.09
CA TYR A 244 10.51 -1.07 -2.10
C TYR A 244 11.09 -2.48 -1.93
N LEU A 245 11.54 -2.85 -0.74
CA LEU A 245 12.14 -4.16 -0.49
C LEU A 245 11.15 -5.30 -0.76
N LEU A 246 9.92 -5.13 -0.29
CA LEU A 246 8.85 -6.10 -0.49
C LEU A 246 8.57 -6.29 -1.98
N THR A 247 8.28 -5.21 -2.72
CA THR A 247 7.92 -5.28 -4.15
C THR A 247 9.08 -5.65 -5.06
N ARG A 248 10.33 -5.32 -4.69
CA ARG A 248 11.50 -5.59 -5.52
C ARG A 248 12.06 -6.99 -5.32
N TYR A 249 12.04 -7.52 -4.09
CA TYR A 249 12.81 -8.72 -3.72
C TYR A 249 11.99 -9.87 -3.16
N ALA A 250 10.78 -9.65 -2.63
CA ALA A 250 10.01 -10.70 -1.98
C ALA A 250 8.70 -11.01 -2.71
N SER A 251 7.88 -9.99 -2.95
CA SER A 251 6.61 -10.04 -3.65
C SER A 251 6.67 -9.14 -4.89
N GLY A 252 5.58 -9.04 -5.66
CA GLY A 252 5.53 -8.17 -6.83
C GLY A 252 6.45 -8.66 -7.95
N VAL A 253 7.66 -8.09 -8.06
CA VAL A 253 8.61 -8.34 -9.15
C VAL A 253 9.03 -9.81 -9.26
N PRO A 254 9.60 -10.47 -8.23
CA PRO A 254 10.20 -11.80 -8.41
C PRO A 254 9.20 -12.89 -8.86
N PRO A 255 7.98 -13.00 -8.29
CA PRO A 255 7.00 -13.96 -8.79
C PRO A 255 6.60 -13.70 -10.25
N LEU A 256 6.47 -12.43 -10.66
CA LEU A 256 6.08 -12.07 -12.03
C LEU A 256 7.19 -12.35 -13.03
N GLU A 257 8.44 -12.02 -12.70
CA GLU A 257 9.60 -12.31 -13.53
C GLU A 257 9.81 -13.82 -13.69
N ARG A 258 9.75 -14.60 -12.60
CA ARG A 258 9.84 -16.07 -12.67
C ARG A 258 8.72 -16.68 -13.51
N ALA A 259 7.50 -16.15 -13.41
CA ALA A 259 6.38 -16.60 -14.24
C ALA A 259 6.57 -16.23 -15.72
N GLY A 260 7.19 -15.08 -16.01
CA GLY A 260 7.59 -14.67 -17.35
C GLY A 260 8.68 -15.57 -17.92
N ASP A 261 9.75 -15.81 -17.16
CA ASP A 261 10.87 -16.67 -17.55
C ASP A 261 10.41 -18.11 -17.80
N LYS A 262 9.49 -18.65 -16.98
CA LYS A 262 8.91 -19.97 -17.22
C LYS A 262 8.12 -20.06 -18.52
N LYS A 263 7.48 -18.96 -18.96
CA LYS A 263 6.60 -18.93 -20.14
C LYS A 263 7.34 -18.54 -21.42
N PHE A 264 8.34 -17.68 -21.31
CA PHE A 264 8.97 -16.97 -22.44
C PHE A 264 10.50 -16.97 -22.37
N GLY A 265 11.12 -17.72 -21.44
CA GLY A 265 12.57 -17.74 -21.24
C GLY A 265 13.38 -18.08 -22.50
N ASP A 266 12.83 -18.96 -23.35
CA ASP A 266 13.45 -19.37 -24.61
C ASP A 266 13.13 -18.42 -25.79
N ASP A 267 12.32 -17.37 -25.57
CA ASP A 267 11.98 -16.40 -26.61
C ASP A 267 13.05 -15.29 -26.67
N PRO A 268 13.74 -15.12 -27.82
CA PRO A 268 14.75 -14.08 -27.98
C PRO A 268 14.24 -12.66 -27.68
N LYS A 269 12.95 -12.38 -27.95
CA LYS A 269 12.35 -11.07 -27.66
C LYS A 269 12.20 -10.83 -26.16
N TRP A 270 11.94 -11.88 -25.37
CA TRP A 270 11.82 -11.76 -23.92
C TRP A 270 13.18 -11.49 -23.30
N GLN A 271 14.21 -12.22 -23.74
CA GLN A 271 15.59 -12.01 -23.33
C GLN A 271 16.05 -10.59 -23.68
N GLU A 272 15.76 -10.11 -24.90
CA GLU A 272 16.11 -8.75 -25.30
C GLU A 272 15.39 -7.68 -24.48
N TYR A 273 14.10 -7.88 -24.21
CA TYR A 273 13.33 -6.98 -23.37
C TYR A 273 13.89 -6.89 -21.95
N LYS A 274 14.23 -8.02 -21.34
CA LYS A 274 14.89 -8.03 -20.02
C LYS A 274 16.26 -7.36 -20.06
N ARG A 275 17.02 -7.50 -21.17
CA ARG A 275 18.37 -6.93 -21.38
C ARG A 275 18.37 -5.42 -21.63
N THR A 276 17.26 -4.85 -22.09
CA THR A 276 17.19 -3.44 -22.49
C THR A 276 16.32 -2.60 -21.56
N VAL A 277 15.34 -3.22 -20.89
CA VAL A 277 14.39 -2.52 -20.02
C VAL A 277 14.69 -2.83 -18.55
N PRO A 278 15.00 -1.81 -17.73
CA PRO A 278 15.29 -2.00 -16.31
C PRO A 278 14.04 -2.46 -15.54
N ILE A 279 14.25 -3.12 -14.40
CA ILE A 279 13.12 -3.53 -13.55
C ILE A 279 12.33 -2.32 -13.07
N PHE A 280 13.04 -1.33 -12.53
CA PHE A 280 12.54 -0.05 -12.08
C PHE A 280 13.38 1.04 -12.77
N PHE A 281 12.73 2.08 -13.27
CA PHE A 281 13.40 3.25 -13.84
C PHE A 281 13.15 4.47 -12.94
N PRO A 282 14.14 5.34 -12.70
CA PRO A 282 15.52 5.31 -13.23
C PRO A 282 16.49 4.44 -12.40
N TRP A 283 16.01 3.73 -11.37
CA TRP A 283 16.85 2.97 -10.45
C TRP A 283 16.49 1.50 -10.48
N GLY A 284 17.46 0.62 -10.72
CA GLY A 284 17.23 -0.82 -10.78
C GLY A 284 17.83 -1.37 -12.05
N GLY A 285 18.97 -2.05 -11.90
CA GLY A 285 19.72 -2.58 -13.03
C GLY A 285 18.91 -3.54 -13.90
N VAL A 286 19.51 -3.91 -15.03
CA VAL A 286 18.85 -4.64 -16.10
C VAL A 286 18.73 -6.15 -15.84
N GLN A 287 19.05 -6.62 -14.64
CA GLN A 287 19.00 -8.04 -14.27
C GLN A 287 17.58 -8.49 -13.91
#